data_AF-A0A7U9S022-F1
#
_entry.id   AF-A0A7U9S022-F1
#
_cell.length_a   1.000
_cell.length_b   1.000
_cell.length_c   1.000
_cell.angle_alpha   90.00
_cell.angle_beta   90.00
_cell.angle_gamma   90.00
#
_symmetry.space_group_name_H-M   'P 1'
#
loop_
_entity.id
_entity.type
_entity.pdbx_description
1 polymer ?
#
loop_
_entity_poly.entity_id
_entity_poly.type
_entity_poly.pdbx_seq_one_letter_code
_entity_poly.pdbx_strand_id
1 'polypeptide(L)' 'MGRKPTKTPEERAAAVTAYKNTWQRENKDRIPVTVPLGDKDRIAEWARQKGYTSTNSYITDLIYKDMGER' A
#
# COMPACT_ATOMS: atom_id res chain seq x y z
N MET A 1 -1.69 -44.81 -6.58
CA MET A 1 -1.39 -43.37 -6.79
C MET A 1 -2.04 -42.57 -5.68
N GLY A 2 -1.26 -42.11 -4.69
CA GLY A 2 -1.78 -41.29 -3.59
C GLY A 2 -2.26 -39.94 -4.11
N ARG A 3 -3.49 -39.55 -3.75
CA ARG A 3 -4.03 -38.21 -4.06
C ARG A 3 -3.08 -37.19 -3.46
N LYS A 4 -2.52 -36.31 -4.29
CA LYS A 4 -1.70 -35.17 -3.84
C LYS A 4 -2.50 -34.39 -2.78
N PRO A 5 -1.89 -33.98 -1.66
CA PRO A 5 -2.60 -33.20 -0.66
C PRO A 5 -3.09 -31.91 -1.31
N THR A 6 -4.40 -31.76 -1.40
CA THR A 6 -5.03 -30.48 -1.76
C THR A 6 -4.65 -29.48 -0.68
N LYS A 7 -3.84 -28.47 -1.05
CA LYS A 7 -3.43 -27.37 -0.17
C LYS A 7 -4.60 -26.92 0.69
N THR A 8 -4.35 -26.87 1.99
CA THR A 8 -5.29 -26.43 3.02
C THR A 8 -5.76 -24.99 2.74
N PRO A 9 -6.92 -24.57 3.27
CA PRO A 9 -7.41 -23.20 3.08
C PRO A 9 -6.39 -22.13 3.52
N GLU A 10 -5.63 -22.40 4.58
CA GLU A 10 -4.58 -21.52 5.09
C GLU A 10 -3.40 -21.37 4.11
N GLU A 11 -2.94 -22.47 3.50
CA GLU A 11 -1.87 -22.42 2.50
C GLU A 11 -2.27 -21.66 1.23
N ARG A 12 -3.56 -21.67 0.87
CA ARG A 12 -4.09 -20.87 -0.24
C ARG A 12 -4.15 -19.38 0.11
N ALA A 13 -4.58 -19.04 1.34
CA ALA A 13 -4.60 -17.66 1.81
C ALA A 13 -3.18 -17.06 1.92
N ALA A 14 -2.21 -17.85 2.40
CA ALA A 14 -0.81 -17.47 2.44
C ALA A 14 -0.25 -17.24 1.03
N ALA A 15 -0.57 -18.11 0.06
CA ALA A 15 -0.14 -17.96 -1.33
C ALA A 15 -0.74 -16.71 -2.01
N VAL A 16 -2.02 -16.40 -1.78
CA VAL A 16 -2.66 -15.16 -2.28
C VAL A 16 -2.03 -13.92 -1.66
N THR A 17 -1.72 -13.96 -0.37
CA THR A 17 -1.07 -12.85 0.34
C THR A 17 0.35 -12.62 -0.16
N ALA A 18 1.14 -13.69 -0.33
CA ALA A 18 2.48 -13.64 -0.89
C ALA A 18 2.47 -13.08 -2.32
N TYR A 19 1.54 -13.53 -3.17
CA TYR A 19 1.39 -13.03 -4.53
C TYR A 19 1.09 -11.52 -4.57
N LYS A 20 0.13 -11.05 -3.77
CA LYS A 20 -0.19 -9.62 -3.66
C LYS A 20 1.02 -8.80 -3.22
N ASN A 21 1.80 -9.32 -2.27
CA ASN A 21 2.95 -8.59 -1.73
C ASN A 21 4.10 -8.52 -2.74
N THR A 22 4.36 -9.61 -3.48
CA THR A 22 5.37 -9.66 -4.54
C THR A 22 5.00 -8.74 -5.70
N TRP A 23 3.73 -8.78 -6.14
CA TRP A 23 3.25 -7.90 -7.21
C TRP A 23 3.38 -6.42 -6.83
N GLN A 24 3.07 -6.05 -5.58
CA GLN A 24 3.26 -4.69 -5.10
C GLN A 24 4.73 -4.26 -5.02
N ARG A 25 5.67 -5.20 -4.87
CA ARG A 25 7.12 -4.89 -4.88
C ARG A 25 7.64 -4.70 -6.30
N GLU A 26 7.12 -5.46 -7.26
CA GLU A 26 7.58 -5.41 -8.66
C GLU A 26 6.95 -4.26 -9.45
N ASN A 27 5.74 -3.81 -9.10
CA ASN A 27 4.97 -2.85 -9.89
C ASN A 27 4.86 -1.46 -9.24
N LYS A 28 5.38 -1.27 -8.02
CA LYS A 28 5.30 0.02 -7.33
C LYS A 28 6.65 0.40 -6.75
N ASP A 29 7.13 1.57 -7.14
CA ASP A 29 8.22 2.24 -6.46
C ASP A 29 7.76 2.71 -5.08
N ARG A 30 8.54 2.35 -4.05
CA ARG A 30 8.29 2.77 -2.67
C ARG A 30 9.10 4.01 -2.38
N ILE A 31 8.42 5.08 -1.96
CA ILE A 31 9.06 6.29 -1.46
C ILE A 31 9.04 6.22 0.08
N PRO A 32 10.17 5.91 0.74
CA PRO A 32 10.27 5.98 2.19
C PRO A 32 10.31 7.45 2.63
N VAL A 33 9.20 7.95 3.17
CA VAL A 33 9.12 9.33 3.68
C VAL A 33 9.44 9.33 5.17
N THR A 34 10.50 10.04 5.55
CA THR A 34 10.81 10.32 6.96
C THR A 34 10.12 11.62 7.36
N VAL A 35 9.25 11.55 8.36
CA VAL A 35 8.57 12.72 8.93
C VAL A 35 8.90 12.84 10.42
N PRO A 36 8.85 14.05 10.99
CA PRO A 36 8.97 14.24 12.43
C PRO A 36 7.96 13.39 13.22
N LEU A 37 8.31 13.06 14.47
CA LEU A 37 7.44 12.31 15.36
C LEU A 37 6.13 13.09 15.59
N GLY A 38 5.00 12.44 15.33
CA GLY A 38 3.66 13.03 15.43
C GLY A 38 3.14 13.66 14.12
N ASP A 39 4.01 13.99 13.16
CA ASP A 39 3.55 14.52 11.88
C ASP A 39 2.88 13.44 11.02
N LYS A 40 3.24 12.17 11.19
CA LYS A 40 2.55 11.05 10.52
C LYS A 40 1.05 11.08 10.79
N ASP A 41 0.66 11.21 12.06
CA ASP A 41 -0.74 11.26 12.47
C ASP A 41 -1.39 12.56 11.98
N ARG A 42 -0.72 13.70 12.12
CA ARG A 42 -1.23 14.99 11.61
C ARG A 42 -1.51 14.96 10.11
N ILE A 43 -0.61 14.39 9.31
CA ILE A 43 -0.78 14.23 7.86
C ILE A 43 -1.92 13.25 7.57
N ALA A 44 -2.06 12.17 8.34
CA ALA A 44 -3.18 11.24 8.18
C ALA A 44 -4.53 11.88 8.52
N GLU A 45 -4.61 12.68 9.58
CA GLU A 45 -5.81 13.45 9.91
C GLU A 45 -6.13 14.49 8.84
N TRP A 46 -5.12 15.20 8.34
CA TRP A 46 -5.28 16.19 7.29
C TRP A 46 -5.75 15.56 5.96
N ALA A 47 -5.19 14.41 5.60
CA ALA A 47 -5.63 13.64 4.44
C ALA A 47 -7.10 13.21 4.58
N ARG A 48 -7.51 12.72 5.76
CA ARG A 48 -8.92 12.37 6.04
C ARG A 48 -9.84 13.58 5.94
N GLN A 49 -9.45 14.73 6.49
CA GLN A 49 -10.23 15.97 6.42
C GLN A 49 -10.43 16.45 4.97
N LYS A 50 -9.43 16.26 4.11
CA LYS A 50 -9.52 16.57 2.69
C LYS A 50 -10.29 15.52 1.87
N GLY A 51 -10.77 14.44 2.50
CA GLY A 51 -11.55 13.38 1.84
C GLY A 51 -10.71 12.30 1.15
N TYR A 52 -9.40 12.24 1.41
CA TYR A 52 -8.56 11.17 0.87
C TYR A 52 -8.70 9.88 1.68
N THR A 53 -8.80 8.75 0.96
CA THR A 53 -8.93 7.42 1.56
C THR A 53 -7.67 6.96 2.31
N SER A 54 -6.50 7.52 1.97
CA SER A 54 -5.25 7.18 2.63
C SER A 54 -4.23 8.33 2.54
N THR A 55 -3.32 8.37 3.51
CA THR A 55 -2.16 9.28 3.50
C THR A 55 -1.31 9.09 2.23
N ASN A 56 -1.19 7.86 1.74
CA ASN A 56 -0.45 7.60 0.50
C ASN A 56 -1.11 8.29 -0.70
N SER A 57 -2.43 8.15 -0.85
CA SER A 57 -3.17 8.83 -1.92
C SER A 57 -3.04 10.35 -1.84
N TYR A 58 -3.06 10.89 -0.62
CA TYR A 58 -2.84 12.32 -0.40
C TYR A 58 -1.44 12.77 -0.84
N ILE A 59 -0.39 12.04 -0.43
CA ILE A 59 0.99 12.36 -0.78
C ILE A 59 1.21 12.25 -2.29
N THR A 60 0.76 11.18 -2.93
CA THR A 60 0.92 11.01 -4.39
C THR A 60 0.19 12.10 -5.15
N ASP A 61 -1.03 12.45 -4.75
CA ASP A 61 -1.81 13.49 -5.42
C ASP A 61 -1.16 14.87 -5.30
N LEU A 62 -0.60 15.20 -4.12
CA LEU A 62 0.19 16.42 -3.94
C LEU A 62 1.41 16.45 -4.85
N ILE A 63 2.15 15.35 -4.94
CA ILE A 63 3.34 15.25 -5.79
C ILE A 63 2.97 15.46 -7.26
N TYR A 64 1.94 14.75 -7.77
CA TYR A 64 1.52 14.92 -9.17
C TYR A 64 0.97 16.31 -9.47
N LYS A 65 0.25 16.91 -8.50
CA LYS A 65 -0.24 18.28 -8.63
C LYS A 65 0.90 19.30 -8.66
N ASP A 66 1.93 19.11 -7.84
CA ASP A 66 3.12 19.97 -7.80
C ASP A 66 3.97 19.81 -9.07
N MET A 67 4.10 18.58 -9.56
CA MET A 67 4.76 18.26 -10.84
C MET A 67 3.98 18.78 -12.07
N GLY A 68 2.76 19.28 -11.90
CA GLY A 68 1.93 19.79 -12.99
C GLY A 68 1.39 18.70 -13.92
N GLU A 69 1.35 17.44 -13.48
CA GLU A 69 0.86 16.30 -14.27
C GLU A 69 -0.65 16.07 -14.14
N ARG A 70 -1.39 17.00 -13.52
CA ARG A 70 -2.85 16.95 -13.35
C ARG A 70 -3.55 18.27 -13.61
#